data_AF-A0AAW9QUW4-F1
#
_entry.id   AF-A0AAW9QUW4-F1
#
_cell.length_a   1.000
_cell.length_b   1.000
_cell.length_c   1.000
_cell.angle_alpha   90.00
_cell.angle_beta   90.00
_cell.angle_gamma   90.00
#
_symmetry.space_group_name_H-M   'P 1'
#
loop_
_entity.id
_entity.type
_entity.pdbx_description
1 polymer ?
#
loop_
_entity_poly.entity_id
_entity_poly.type
_entity_poly.pdbx_seq_one_letter_code
_entity_poly.pdbx_strand_id
1 'polypeptide(L)'
;MKKDNSEMEDDLRAEYDLKSLRVRKLGSGRKSFGTTTVRLEPDVAEMFPSADAVNEALRFLIRVMRQNQSLVPRIQSNTALEPTEER
;
A
#
# COMPACT_ATOMS: atom_id res chain seq x y z
N MET A 1 -17.67 -7.25 -42.79
CA MET A 1 -16.95 -6.68 -41.63
C MET A 1 -15.58 -6.24 -42.11
N LYS A 2 -15.28 -4.94 -42.13
CA LYS A 2 -13.94 -4.43 -42.43
C LYS A 2 -13.11 -4.46 -41.15
N LYS A 3 -11.95 -5.13 -41.18
CA LYS A 3 -10.95 -5.04 -40.11
C LYS A 3 -10.18 -3.75 -40.35
N ASP A 4 -10.34 -2.78 -39.47
CA ASP A 4 -9.41 -1.65 -39.38
C ASP A 4 -8.11 -2.17 -38.77
N ASN A 5 -7.19 -2.60 -39.65
CA ASN A 5 -5.78 -2.68 -39.33
C ASN A 5 -5.22 -1.26 -39.42
N SER A 6 -5.49 -0.42 -38.42
CA SER A 6 -4.72 0.81 -38.25
C SER A 6 -3.35 0.40 -37.69
N GLU A 7 -2.42 0.08 -38.59
CA GLU A 7 -1.00 0.18 -38.30
C GLU A 7 -0.72 1.66 -38.01
N MET A 8 -1.06 2.11 -36.80
CA MET A 8 -0.64 3.42 -36.31
C MET A 8 0.86 3.30 -36.11
N GLU A 9 1.63 3.78 -37.09
CA GLU A 9 3.06 3.95 -36.93
C GLU A 9 3.31 4.77 -35.66
N ASP A 10 4.22 4.29 -34.83
CA ASP A 10 4.57 4.91 -33.55
C ASP A 10 5.40 6.17 -33.86
N ASP A 11 4.70 7.29 -34.10
CA ASP A 11 5.29 8.60 -34.42
C ASP A 11 6.14 9.18 -33.27
N LEU A 12 6.24 8.47 -32.13
CA LEU A 12 7.04 8.88 -31.00
C LEU A 12 8.54 8.70 -31.29
N ARG A 13 9.34 9.69 -30.89
CA ARG A 13 10.80 9.55 -30.91
C ARG A 13 11.22 8.41 -29.98
N ALA A 14 12.32 7.74 -30.31
CA ALA A 14 12.83 6.59 -29.55
C ALA A 14 13.07 6.87 -28.05
N GLU A 15 13.29 8.13 -27.67
CA GLU A 15 13.43 8.58 -26.28
C GLU A 15 12.13 8.48 -25.47
N TYR A 16 10.97 8.46 -26.13
CA TYR A 16 9.64 8.39 -25.53
C TYR A 16 9.03 6.98 -25.65
N ASP A 17 9.78 5.93 -25.32
CA ASP A 17 9.24 4.56 -25.24
C ASP A 17 8.40 4.36 -23.96
N LEU A 18 7.08 4.50 -24.11
CA LEU A 18 6.13 4.35 -23.02
C LEU A 18 5.79 2.87 -22.71
N LYS A 19 6.28 1.89 -23.48
CA LYS A 19 5.93 0.46 -23.32
C LYS A 19 6.47 -0.13 -22.02
N SER A 20 7.55 0.44 -21.49
CA SER A 20 8.16 0.04 -20.21
C SER A 20 7.46 0.64 -18.98
N LEU A 21 6.59 1.64 -19.17
CA LEU A 21 5.98 2.36 -18.07
C LEU A 21 4.73 1.64 -17.54
N ARG A 22 4.61 1.56 -16.22
CA ARG A 22 3.41 1.04 -15.57
C ARG A 22 2.31 2.10 -15.61
N VAL A 23 1.25 1.86 -16.38
CA VAL A 23 0.10 2.78 -16.49
C VAL A 23 -0.66 2.86 -15.16
N ARG A 24 -0.78 4.07 -14.59
CA ARG A 24 -1.56 4.38 -13.39
C ARG A 24 -2.80 5.19 -13.74
N LYS A 25 -3.98 4.76 -13.28
CA LYS A 25 -5.21 5.57 -13.42
C LYS A 25 -5.28 6.58 -12.28
N LEU A 26 -5.27 7.87 -12.61
CA LEU A 26 -5.45 8.99 -11.67
C LEU A 26 -6.92 9.46 -11.72
N GLY A 27 -7.51 9.80 -10.56
CA GLY A 27 -8.88 10.34 -10.48
C GLY A 27 -9.62 10.03 -9.18
N SER A 28 -10.65 10.82 -8.87
CA SER A 28 -11.51 10.67 -7.70
C SER A 28 -12.23 9.31 -7.69
N GLY A 29 -12.41 8.72 -6.51
CA GLY A 29 -13.11 7.44 -6.34
C GLY A 29 -12.32 6.18 -6.68
N ARG A 30 -11.03 6.28 -7.00
CA ARG A 30 -10.16 5.11 -7.22
C ARG A 30 -9.40 4.75 -5.95
N LYS A 31 -9.27 3.43 -5.70
CA LYS A 31 -8.52 2.88 -4.56
C LYS A 31 -7.10 3.47 -4.56
N SER A 32 -6.70 4.08 -3.44
CA SER A 32 -5.30 4.41 -3.21
C SER A 32 -4.45 3.16 -3.49
N PHE A 33 -3.21 3.35 -3.97
CA PHE A 33 -2.29 2.24 -4.14
C PHE A 33 -2.30 1.45 -2.84
N GLY A 34 -2.82 0.22 -2.90
CA GLY A 34 -3.09 -0.57 -1.71
C GLY A 34 -1.82 -0.70 -0.92
N THR A 35 -1.79 -0.06 0.24
CA THR A 35 -1.09 -0.37 1.49
C THR A 35 -1.04 0.90 2.33
N THR A 36 -1.50 0.81 3.58
CA THR A 36 -1.21 1.83 4.58
C THR A 36 0.30 1.90 4.74
N THR A 37 0.91 3.03 4.38
CA THR A 37 2.35 3.22 4.57
C THR A 37 2.61 3.48 6.05
N VAL A 38 3.36 2.60 6.70
CA VAL A 38 3.77 2.74 8.09
C VAL A 38 5.25 3.08 8.11
N ARG A 39 5.60 4.21 8.71
CA ARG A 39 7.00 4.60 8.90
C ARG A 39 7.57 3.84 10.10
N LEU A 40 8.70 3.19 9.89
CA LEU A 40 9.50 2.60 10.97
C LEU A 40 10.54 3.61 11.44
N GLU A 41 10.89 3.53 12.71
CA GLU A 41 12.06 4.23 13.27
C GLU A 41 13.36 3.61 12.73
N PRO A 42 14.46 4.38 12.64
CA PRO A 42 15.70 3.94 11.99
C PRO A 42 16.34 2.73 12.66
N ASP A 43 16.30 2.66 13.99
CA ASP A 43 16.76 1.52 14.77
C ASP A 43 16.00 0.22 14.44
N VAL A 44 14.68 0.31 14.29
CA VAL A 44 13.84 -0.84 13.90
C VAL A 44 14.10 -1.23 12.46
N ALA A 45 14.28 -0.27 11.56
CA ALA A 45 14.58 -0.54 10.15
C ALA A 45 15.95 -1.22 9.97
N GLU A 46 16.94 -0.87 10.79
CA GLU A 46 18.26 -1.52 10.81
C GLU A 46 18.17 -2.98 11.29
N MET A 47 17.34 -3.27 12.29
CA MET A 47 17.16 -4.64 12.77
C MET A 47 16.29 -5.52 11.85
N PHE A 48 15.31 -4.94 11.16
CA PHE A 48 14.38 -5.66 10.30
C PHE A 48 14.51 -5.25 8.83
N PRO A 49 15.30 -5.98 8.03
CA PRO A 49 15.62 -5.59 6.65
C PRO A 49 14.46 -5.75 5.66
N SER A 50 13.34 -6.37 6.06
CA SER A 50 12.16 -6.57 5.20
C SER A 50 10.84 -6.39 5.95
N ALA A 51 9.81 -6.01 5.19
CA ALA A 51 8.44 -5.93 5.71
C ALA A 51 7.92 -7.28 6.20
N ASP A 52 8.34 -8.38 5.56
CA ASP A 52 7.96 -9.74 5.97
C ASP A 52 8.54 -10.07 7.36
N ALA A 53 9.79 -9.71 7.63
CA ALA A 53 10.44 -9.94 8.93
C ALA A 53 9.71 -9.19 10.07
N VAL A 54 9.32 -7.92 9.84
CA VAL A 54 8.52 -7.14 10.79
C VAL A 54 7.16 -7.80 11.03
N ASN A 55 6.49 -8.21 9.95
CA ASN A 55 5.17 -8.81 10.04
C ASN A 55 5.18 -10.15 10.78
N GLU A 56 6.20 -10.97 10.56
CA GLU A 56 6.37 -12.24 11.28
C GLU A 56 6.61 -12.03 12.78
N ALA A 57 7.48 -11.08 13.14
CA ALA A 57 7.74 -10.74 14.53
C ALA A 57 6.47 -10.25 15.26
N LEU A 58 5.71 -9.34 14.64
CA LEU A 58 4.45 -8.84 15.21
C LEU A 58 3.39 -9.94 15.31
N ARG A 59 3.30 -10.84 14.32
CA ARG A 59 2.40 -12.01 14.39
C ARG A 59 2.78 -12.95 15.52
N PHE A 60 4.08 -13.19 15.72
CA PHE A 60 4.57 -14.00 16.83
C PHE A 60 4.17 -13.37 18.16
N LEU A 61 4.39 -12.07 18.33
CA LEU A 61 3.99 -11.33 19.53
C LEU A 61 2.48 -11.45 19.80
N ILE A 62 1.65 -11.28 18.77
CA ILE A 62 0.19 -11.47 18.88
C ILE A 62 -0.16 -12.89 19.35
N ARG A 63 0.51 -13.93 18.85
CA ARG A 63 0.28 -15.32 19.27
C ARG A 63 0.63 -15.53 20.73
N VAL A 64 1.79 -15.04 21.17
CA VAL A 64 2.22 -15.12 22.58
C VAL A 64 1.25 -14.36 23.48
N MET A 65 0.86 -13.14 23.10
CA MET A 65 -0.11 -12.35 23.87
C MET A 65 -1.47 -13.04 23.98
N ARG A 66 -1.95 -13.69 22.90
CA ARG A 66 -3.21 -14.46 22.90
C ARG A 66 -3.16 -15.68 23.82
N GLN A 67 -2.02 -16.36 23.88
CA GLN A 67 -1.81 -17.48 24.82
C GLN A 67 -1.78 -17.00 26.27
N ASN A 68 -1.27 -15.78 26.49
CA ASN A 68 -1.23 -15.11 27.79
C ASN A 68 -2.49 -14.26 28.07
N GLN A 69 -3.54 -14.34 27.24
CA GLN A 69 -4.72 -13.46 27.25
C GLN A 69 -5.74 -13.76 28.36
N SER A 70 -5.29 -14.36 29.47
CA SER A 70 -5.93 -14.08 30.75
C SER A 70 -5.59 -12.67 31.28
N LEU A 71 -4.63 -11.92 30.68
CA LEU A 71 -4.05 -10.73 31.33
C LEU A 71 -3.98 -9.39 30.56
N VAL A 72 -4.50 -9.23 29.32
CA VAL A 72 -4.46 -7.88 28.68
C VAL A 72 -5.79 -7.49 28.00
N PRO A 73 -6.37 -6.32 28.35
CA PRO A 73 -7.63 -5.84 27.77
C PRO A 73 -7.46 -5.36 26.34
N ARG A 74 -8.53 -5.55 25.55
CA ARG A 74 -8.68 -5.13 24.15
C ARG A 74 -8.56 -3.61 24.05
N ILE A 75 -7.38 -3.10 23.68
CA ILE A 75 -7.22 -1.69 23.30
C ILE A 75 -7.98 -1.49 21.99
N GLN A 76 -9.19 -0.92 22.08
CA GLN A 76 -9.94 -0.41 20.96
C GLN A 76 -9.31 0.91 20.55
N SER A 77 -8.57 0.94 19.44
CA SER A 77 -8.19 2.20 18.81
C SER A 77 -9.40 2.74 18.06
N ASN A 78 -10.20 3.56 18.75
CA ASN A 78 -11.13 4.46 18.09
C ASN A 78 -10.31 5.62 17.51
N THR A 79 -10.06 5.58 16.20
CA THR A 79 -9.73 6.78 15.45
C THR A 79 -10.90 7.02 14.49
N ALA A 80 -11.99 7.56 15.05
CA ALA A 80 -13.02 8.20 14.25
C ALA A 80 -12.41 9.47 13.66
N LEU A 81 -12.25 9.50 12.34
CA LEU A 81 -11.97 10.72 11.60
C LEU A 81 -13.28 11.51 11.56
N GLU A 82 -13.45 12.45 12.49
CA GLU A 82 -14.46 13.50 12.40
C GLU A 82 -14.16 14.33 11.14
N PRO A 83 -15.07 14.40 10.14
CA PRO A 83 -14.99 15.44 9.13
C PRO A 83 -15.47 16.73 9.78
N THR A 84 -14.56 17.67 10.02
CA THR A 84 -14.91 19.04 10.36
C THR A 84 -15.69 19.64 9.20
N GLU A 85 -17.02 19.69 9.33
CA GLU A 85 -17.84 20.66 8.61
C GLU A 85 -17.53 22.04 9.18
N GLU A 86 -16.74 22.84 8.46
CA GLU A 86 -16.72 24.28 8.64
C GLU A 86 -16.95 24.97 7.29
N ARG A 87 -18.20 25.45 7.17
CA ARG A 87 -18.76 26.60 6.42
C ARG A 87 -18.02 27.18 5.22
#